data_AF-X0SPG9-F1
#
_entry.id   AF-X0SPG9-F1
#
_cell.length_a   1.000
_cell.length_b   1.000
_cell.length_c   1.000
_cell.angle_alpha   90.00
_cell.angle_beta   90.00
_cell.angle_gamma   90.00
#
_symmetry.space_group_name_H-M   'P 1'
#
loop_
_entity.id
_entity.type
_entity.pdbx_description
1 polymer ?
#
loop_
_entity_poly.entity_id
_entity_poly.type
_entity_poly.pdbx_seq_one_letter_code
_entity_poly.pdbx_strand_id
1 'polypeptide(L)' 'MKCVIYSRVSSQEQTLENQIPVLAKWAQSRGFELVEIYQEMESAWRNGHQRELARLLDNARKRKFDIVLVWALDRLSREG' A
#
# COMPACT_ATOMS: atom_id res chain seq x y z
N MET A 1 7.51 15.94 -1.01
CA MET A 1 7.95 14.59 -0.57
C MET A 1 7.05 13.58 -1.25
N LYS A 2 7.61 12.56 -1.89
CA LYS A 2 6.84 11.59 -2.69
C LYS A 2 6.36 10.45 -1.79
N CYS A 3 5.09 10.09 -1.90
CA CYS A 3 4.50 9.00 -1.15
C CYS A 3 3.80 7.99 -2.05
N VAL A 4 3.71 6.76 -1.57
CA VAL A 4 2.97 5.67 -2.20
C VAL A 4 2.00 5.07 -1.19
N ILE A 5 0.96 4.41 -1.67
CA ILE A 5 0.03 3.66 -0.84
C ILE A 5 0.21 2.17 -1.10
N TYR A 6 0.26 1.35 -0.06
CA TYR A 6 0.13 -0.09 -0.15
C TYR A 6 -1.14 -0.56 0.55
N SER A 7 -1.97 -1.31 -0.16
CA SER A 7 -3.24 -1.85 0.36
C SER A 7 -3.40 -3.32 0.00
N ARG A 8 -4.01 -4.09 0.90
CA ARG A 8 -4.33 -5.50 0.70
C ARG A 8 -5.84 -5.70 0.80
N VAL A 9 -6.46 -6.25 -0.24
CA VAL A 9 -7.93 -6.40 -0.35
C VAL A 9 -8.35 -7.88 -0.40
N SER A 10 -9.41 -8.23 0.31
CA SER A 10 -10.06 -9.54 0.21
C SER A 10 -10.82 -9.64 -1.11
N SER A 11 -10.68 -10.75 -1.85
CA SER A 11 -11.21 -10.89 -3.21
C SER A 11 -12.74 -10.98 -3.34
N GLN A 12 -13.48 -11.13 -2.24
CA GLN A 12 -14.94 -11.31 -2.27
C GLN A 12 -15.74 -10.06 -1.89
N GLU A 13 -15.16 -9.18 -1.12
CA GLU A 13 -15.75 -7.90 -0.76
C GLU A 13 -14.60 -6.92 -0.82
N GLN A 14 -14.60 -6.05 -1.83
CA GLN A 14 -13.99 -4.74 -1.67
C GLN A 14 -14.42 -4.27 -0.29
N THR A 15 -13.51 -4.14 0.66
CA THR A 15 -13.90 -3.65 1.98
C THR A 15 -14.41 -2.23 1.74
N LEU A 16 -15.73 -2.09 1.82
CA LEU A 16 -16.57 -1.14 1.07
C LEU A 16 -16.46 0.33 1.53
N GLU A 17 -15.47 0.66 2.35
CA GLU A 17 -15.20 2.04 2.80
C GLU A 17 -13.76 2.45 2.48
N ASN A 18 -13.37 2.24 1.21
CA ASN A 18 -12.38 3.01 0.44
C ASN A 18 -11.23 3.67 1.24
N GLN A 19 -10.35 2.84 1.82
CA GLN A 19 -9.15 3.27 2.56
C GLN A 19 -8.20 4.12 1.70
N ILE A 20 -8.11 3.83 0.40
CA ILE A 20 -7.22 4.51 -0.54
C ILE A 20 -7.56 6.00 -0.63
N PRO A 21 -8.81 6.42 -0.91
CA PRO A 21 -9.20 7.83 -0.83
C PRO A 21 -8.90 8.52 0.50
N VAL A 22 -9.06 7.82 1.63
CA VAL A 22 -8.76 8.39 2.96
C VAL A 22 -7.26 8.63 3.10
N LEU A 23 -6.42 7.65 2.73
CA LEU A 23 -4.97 7.79 2.73
C LEU A 23 -4.49 8.85 1.73
N ALA A 24 -5.12 8.95 0.56
CA ALA A 24 -4.80 9.97 -0.43
C ALA A 24 -5.13 11.38 0.07
N LYS A 25 -6.30 11.57 0.70
CA LYS A 25 -6.65 12.85 1.35
C LYS A 25 -5.70 13.19 2.49
N TRP A 26 -5.31 12.20 3.29
CA TRP A 26 -4.34 12.40 4.37
C TRP A 26 -2.95 12.75 3.83
N ALA A 27 -2.51 12.10 2.75
CA ALA A 27 -1.26 12.44 2.07
C ALA A 27 -1.29 13.88 1.57
N GLN A 28 -2.38 14.28 0.92
CA GLN A 28 -2.57 15.64 0.42
C GLN A 28 -2.56 16.67 1.54
N SER A 29 -3.25 16.41 2.67
CA SER A 29 -3.27 17.33 3.82
C SER A 29 -1.91 17.49 4.50
N ARG A 30 -0.99 16.53 4.31
CA ARG A 30 0.41 16.58 4.74
C ARG A 30 1.37 17.19 3.71
N GLY A 31 0.88 17.57 2.53
CA GLY A 31 1.70 18.07 1.43
C GLY A 31 2.54 16.99 0.74
N PHE A 32 2.12 15.72 0.84
CA PHE A 32 2.76 14.62 0.14
C PHE A 32 2.17 14.44 -1.26
N GLU A 33 3.04 14.16 -2.22
CA GLU A 33 2.66 13.86 -3.59
C GLU A 33 2.43 12.34 -3.70
N LEU A 34 1.19 11.92 -3.93
CA LEU A 34 0.89 10.50 -4.16
C LEU A 34 1.30 10.11 -5.58
N VAL A 35 2.36 9.31 -5.71
CA VAL A 35 2.94 8.95 -7.02
C VAL A 35 2.54 7.55 -7.50
N GLU A 36 2.16 6.65 -6.60
CA GLU A 36 1.75 5.28 -6.96
C GLU A 36 0.91 4.61 -5.87
N ILE A 37 0.08 3.65 -6.28
CA ILE A 37 -0.74 2.81 -5.39
C ILE A 37 -0.48 1.34 -5.74
N TYR A 38 -0.07 0.56 -4.75
CA TYR A 38 0.18 -0.88 -4.82
C TYR A 38 -0.99 -1.61 -4.16
N GLN A 39 -1.65 -2.51 -4.88
CA GLN A 39 -2.83 -3.23 -4.39
C GLN A 39 -2.65 -4.73 -4.53
N GLU A 40 -2.65 -5.44 -3.40
CA GLU A 40 -2.47 -6.88 -3.35
C GLU A 40 -3.77 -7.60 -2.98
N MET A 41 -4.04 -8.74 -3.61
CA MET A 41 -5.15 -9.59 -3.18
C MET A 41 -4.77 -10.41 -1.95
N GLU A 42 -5.69 -10.61 -1.02
CA GLU A 42 -5.45 -11.46 0.14
C GLU A 42 -5.14 -12.91 -0.24
N SER A 43 -5.74 -13.41 -1.34
CA SER A 43 -5.41 -14.71 -1.91
C SER A 43 -3.96 -14.77 -2.41
N ALA A 44 -3.47 -13.72 -3.06
CA ALA A 44 -2.09 -13.60 -3.49
C ALA A 44 -1.12 -13.57 -2.28
N TRP A 45 -1.53 -12.89 -1.20
CA TRP A 45 -0.78 -12.92 0.07
C TRP A 45 -0.66 -14.33 0.65
N ARG A 46 -1.77 -15.07 0.73
CA ARG A 46 -1.82 -16.44 1.28
C ARG A 46 -1.03 -17.44 0.45
N ASN A 47 -0.96 -17.21 -0.87
CA ASN A 47 -0.24 -18.07 -1.80
C ASN A 47 1.24 -17.67 -1.99
N GLY A 48 1.75 -16.71 -1.20
CA GLY A 48 3.14 -16.22 -1.34
C GLY A 48 3.41 -15.45 -2.64
N HIS A 49 2.37 -15.05 -3.37
CA HIS A 49 2.46 -14.34 -4.64
C HIS A 49 2.32 -12.82 -4.45
N GLN A 50 3.03 -12.27 -3.48
CA GLN A 50 2.95 -10.86 -3.06
C GLN A 50 3.70 -9.94 -4.04
N ARG A 51 3.29 -9.95 -5.31
CA ARG A 51 3.98 -9.27 -6.42
C ARG A 51 4.01 -7.76 -6.24
N GLU A 52 2.94 -7.17 -5.73
CA GLU A 52 2.87 -5.73 -5.52
C GLU A 52 3.73 -5.30 -4.34
N LEU A 53 3.85 -6.14 -3.30
CA LEU A 53 4.79 -5.90 -2.21
C LEU A 53 6.24 -5.96 -2.72
N ALA A 54 6.59 -6.99 -3.52
CA ALA A 54 7.92 -7.10 -4.09
C ALA A 54 8.28 -5.88 -4.97
N ARG A 55 7.31 -5.41 -5.77
CA ARG A 55 7.45 -4.22 -6.62
C ARG A 55 7.65 -2.95 -5.79
N LEU A 56 6.89 -2.78 -4.71
CA LEU A 56 7.06 -1.68 -3.77
C LEU A 56 8.45 -1.68 -3.15
N LEU A 57 8.94 -2.82 -2.68
CA LEU A 57 10.26 -2.94 -2.06
C LEU A 57 11.39 -2.65 -3.04
N ASP A 58 11.29 -3.10 -4.29
CA ASP A 58 12.25 -2.77 -5.35
C ASP A 58 12.28 -1.26 -5.64
N ASN A 59 11.11 -0.62 -5.73
CA ASN A 59 11.00 0.82 -5.95
C ASN A 59 11.50 1.64 -4.73
N ALA A 60 11.30 1.14 -3.50
CA ALA A 60 11.87 1.72 -2.29
C ALA A 60 13.41 1.66 -2.30
N ARG A 61 14.00 0.51 -2.67
CA ARG A 61 15.46 0.35 -2.82
C ARG A 61 16.05 1.33 -3.84
N LYS A 62 15.29 1.61 -4.90
CA LYS A 62 15.63 2.58 -5.95
C LYS A 62 15.36 4.04 -5.56
N ARG A 63 14.91 4.30 -4.32
CA ARG A 63 14.57 5.64 -3.80
C ARG A 63 13.58 6.41 -4.69
N LYS A 64 12.59 5.71 -5.26
CA LYS A 64 11.59 6.34 -6.13
C LYS A 64 10.56 7.18 -5.37
N PHE A 65 10.42 6.94 -4.07
CA PHE A 65 9.55 7.66 -3.15
C PHE A 65 10.18 7.70 -1.76
N ASP A 66 9.67 8.59 -0.91
CA ASP A 66 10.19 8.85 0.43
C ASP A 66 9.30 8.19 1.52
N ILE A 67 8.01 7.98 1.24
CA ILE A 67 7.01 7.55 2.22
C ILE A 67 6.15 6.41 1.67
N VAL A 68 5.89 5.41 2.51
CA VAL A 68 4.86 4.39 2.27
C VAL A 68 3.72 4.58 3.25
N LEU A 69 2.51 4.70 2.73
CA LEU A 69 1.28 4.75 3.52
C LEU A 69 0.60 3.38 3.49
N VAL A 70 0.27 2.90 4.68
CA VAL A 70 -0.54 1.69 4.87
C VAL A 70 -1.66 2.00 5.84
N TRP A 71 -2.80 1.36 5.66
CA TRP A 71 -3.90 1.50 6.60
C TRP A 71 -3.56 0.90 7.97
N ALA A 72 -2.89 -0.25 7.99
CA ALA A 72 -2.47 -0.91 9.21
C ALA A 72 -1.23 -1.78 8.95
N LEU A 73 -0.29 -1.81 9.91
CA LEU A 73 1.00 -2.50 9.79
C LEU A 73 0.87 -4.02 9.74
N ASP A 74 -0.18 -4.60 10.34
CA ASP A 74 -0.52 -6.03 10.24
C ASP A 74 -0.79 -6.49 8.80
N ARG A 75 -0.95 -5.53 7.88
CA ARG A 75 -1.11 -5.75 6.44
C ARG A 75 0.22 -5.80 5.69
N LEU A 76 1.34 -5.40 6.31
CA LEU A 76 2.71 -5.49 5.78
C LEU A 76 3.49 -6.68 6.34
N SER A 77 3.35 -6.97 7.64
CA SER A 77 3.97 -8.11 8.31
C SER A 77 3.24 -8.36 9.62
N ARG A 78 3.17 -9.63 10.06
CA ARG A 78 2.66 -9.97 11.39
C ARG A 78 3.72 -9.91 12.48
N GLU A 79 4.99 -9.71 12.13
CA GLU A 79 6.11 -9.81 13.07
C GLU A 79 6.78 -8.47 13.43
N GLY A 80 6.32 -7.36 12.85
CA GLY A 80 6.91 -6.03 13.12
C GLY A 80 8.20 -5.80 12.34
#